data_AF-A0A9P8MXX0-F1
#
_entry.id   AF-A0A9P8MXX0-F1
#
_cell.length_a   1.000
_cell.length_b   1.000
_cell.length_c   1.000
_cell.angle_alpha   90.00
_cell.angle_beta   90.00
_cell.angle_gamma   90.00
#
_symmetry.space_group_name_H-M   'P 1'
#
loop_
_entity.id
_entity.type
_entity.pdbx_description
1 polymer ?
#
loop_
_entity_poly.entity_id
_entity_poly.type
_entity_poly.pdbx_seq_one_letter_code
_entity_poly.pdbx_strand_id
1 'polypeptide(L)'
;MASAAMSPARRLLLLLPPRCPSSSPAICAAAAAARRHYAAPSRKQIAREVERTNRMITARNNRELSLSQMQKEAHADYFKDGDGPLFPTTFVAMPLSQCPRNPSRFFDYQWARMKQWLLETGSVLGYKLNSMASWTSRPKWKVRRGQIAPTAKAMYREMLEAFAHGDKQTLHNICLAGCAKKLISAIDRRDNREGWRFEVVKYNRPLLYPRLMSHRIHEFNPYDKTMATEQAVVAICSTQQASKYTIATGATIPGTLKLQDKTEYVVLSRQVNQKTFVSTPWRIWGTMSPTTLEGYLKEQAIIGKEQARRAGWGPETTKRM
;
A
#
# COMPACT_ATOMS: atom_id res chain seq x y z
N MET A 1 -35.26 -31.40 39.17
CA MET A 1 -35.94 -31.10 40.44
C MET A 1 -34.88 -30.74 41.48
N ALA A 2 -35.26 -29.81 42.37
CA ALA A 2 -34.48 -29.04 43.34
C ALA A 2 -33.40 -29.77 44.17
N SER A 3 -32.37 -29.01 44.59
CA SER A 3 -32.14 -28.57 46.00
C SER A 3 -30.62 -28.44 46.26
N ALA A 4 -30.10 -27.23 46.53
CA ALA A 4 -29.70 -26.72 47.86
C ALA A 4 -28.37 -27.32 48.37
N ALA A 5 -27.46 -26.66 49.08
CA ALA A 5 -27.25 -25.29 49.54
C ALA A 5 -25.88 -25.25 50.27
N MET A 6 -25.27 -24.06 50.34
CA MET A 6 -24.47 -23.50 51.44
C MET A 6 -23.05 -24.01 51.82
N SER A 7 -22.14 -23.03 51.74
CA SER A 7 -20.90 -22.74 52.51
C SER A 7 -21.08 -22.90 54.04
N PRO A 8 -20.04 -22.91 54.94
CA PRO A 8 -19.16 -21.74 55.16
C PRO A 8 -17.75 -21.91 55.83
N ALA A 9 -16.93 -20.87 55.65
CA ALA A 9 -16.10 -20.10 56.60
C ALA A 9 -14.98 -20.71 57.50
N ARG A 10 -13.85 -19.96 57.57
CA ARG A 10 -13.12 -19.49 58.79
C ARG A 10 -12.11 -18.38 58.38
N ARG A 11 -12.26 -17.12 58.81
CA ARG A 11 -11.83 -16.45 60.09
C ARG A 11 -10.30 -16.23 60.20
N LEU A 12 -9.73 -15.17 60.79
CA LEU A 12 -10.08 -13.82 61.30
C LEU A 12 -8.82 -13.32 62.06
N LEU A 13 -8.56 -12.00 62.14
CA LEU A 13 -7.94 -11.24 63.28
C LEU A 13 -7.57 -9.83 62.75
N LEU A 14 -8.30 -8.73 63.00
CA LEU A 14 -8.54 -7.92 64.21
C LEU A 14 -7.28 -7.42 64.93
N LEU A 15 -7.18 -6.09 65.12
CA LEU A 15 -7.17 -5.41 66.43
C LEU A 15 -7.32 -3.86 66.29
N LEU A 16 -8.24 -3.30 67.10
CA LEU A 16 -8.48 -1.88 67.45
C LEU A 16 -7.61 -1.50 68.70
N PRO A 17 -7.80 -0.44 69.55
CA PRO A 17 -8.78 0.69 69.62
C PRO A 17 -8.12 2.06 70.09
N PRO A 18 -8.72 2.95 70.94
CA PRO A 18 -9.46 4.18 70.58
C PRO A 18 -9.08 5.47 71.40
N ARG A 19 -9.75 6.63 71.16
CA ARG A 19 -10.30 7.58 72.18
C ARG A 19 -10.85 8.91 71.60
N CYS A 20 -12.03 9.32 72.08
CA CYS A 20 -12.63 10.69 72.10
C CYS A 20 -12.25 11.40 73.45
N PRO A 21 -12.64 12.65 73.84
CA PRO A 21 -13.73 13.54 73.35
C PRO A 21 -13.54 15.11 73.40
N SER A 22 -14.62 15.81 73.00
CA SER A 22 -15.17 17.12 73.45
C SER A 22 -14.48 18.48 73.21
N SER A 23 -15.18 19.42 72.54
CA SER A 23 -15.69 20.70 73.11
C SER A 23 -16.25 21.65 72.02
N SER A 24 -17.39 22.29 72.33
CA SER A 24 -17.95 23.52 71.72
C SER A 24 -17.76 24.67 72.75
N PRO A 25 -17.96 26.00 72.49
CA PRO A 25 -18.74 26.64 71.40
C PRO A 25 -18.21 27.99 70.81
N ALA A 26 -18.97 28.49 69.82
CA ALA A 26 -19.27 29.88 69.39
C ALA A 26 -18.18 30.82 68.79
N ILE A 27 -18.46 31.37 67.59
CA ILE A 27 -18.68 32.80 67.28
C ILE A 27 -19.06 32.96 65.77
N CYS A 28 -19.84 34.00 65.48
CA CYS A 28 -20.65 34.33 64.31
C CYS A 28 -19.98 34.49 62.92
N ALA A 29 -20.88 34.45 61.91
CA ALA A 29 -20.97 35.34 60.73
C ALA A 29 -20.67 34.78 59.31
N ALA A 30 -21.77 34.55 58.58
CA ALA A 30 -22.07 34.83 57.17
C ALA A 30 -20.96 34.85 56.10
N ALA A 31 -21.12 33.99 55.07
CA ALA A 31 -21.05 34.38 53.65
C ALA A 31 -21.60 33.28 52.74
N ALA A 32 -22.41 33.69 51.75
CA ALA A 32 -23.17 32.86 50.83
C ALA A 32 -22.33 32.19 49.73
N ALA A 33 -22.71 30.99 49.27
CA ALA A 33 -22.21 30.40 48.04
C ALA A 33 -23.34 29.68 47.27
N ALA A 34 -23.50 30.11 46.01
CA ALA A 34 -24.64 29.87 45.13
C ALA A 34 -24.69 28.47 44.51
N ARG A 35 -25.91 27.92 44.41
CA ARG A 35 -26.27 26.76 43.59
C ARG A 35 -26.40 27.19 42.12
N ARG A 36 -25.56 26.68 41.21
CA ARG A 36 -25.71 26.89 39.75
C ARG A 36 -26.60 25.81 39.15
N HIS A 37 -27.77 26.19 38.64
CA HIS A 37 -28.58 25.38 37.73
C HIS A 37 -28.12 25.61 36.29
N TYR A 38 -27.83 24.55 35.53
CA TYR A 38 -27.62 24.66 34.08
C TYR A 38 -28.98 24.80 33.39
N ALA A 39 -29.22 25.93 32.73
CA ALA A 39 -30.43 26.13 31.92
C ALA A 39 -30.31 25.34 30.61
N ALA A 40 -31.30 24.50 30.31
CA ALA A 40 -31.38 23.80 29.03
C ALA A 40 -31.60 24.80 27.87
N PRO A 41 -30.95 24.61 26.71
CA PRO A 41 -31.08 25.53 25.59
C PRO A 41 -32.51 25.54 25.05
N SER A 42 -32.99 26.74 24.74
CA SER A 42 -34.34 26.97 24.22
C SER A 42 -34.53 26.31 22.85
N ARG A 43 -35.73 25.77 22.57
CA ARG A 43 -36.09 25.17 21.26
C ARG A 43 -35.82 26.12 20.09
N LYS A 44 -35.91 27.44 20.31
CA LYS A 44 -35.59 28.47 19.31
C LYS A 44 -34.09 28.62 19.07
N GLN A 45 -33.25 28.39 20.06
CA GLN A 45 -31.79 28.36 19.90
C GLN A 45 -31.36 27.13 19.11
N ILE A 46 -31.93 25.96 19.42
CA ILE A 46 -31.65 24.72 18.67
C ILE A 46 -32.04 24.88 17.19
N ALA A 47 -33.21 25.43 16.90
CA ALA A 47 -33.66 25.66 15.52
C ALA A 47 -32.72 26.60 14.74
N ARG A 48 -32.23 27.68 15.38
CA ARG A 48 -31.26 28.60 14.78
C ARG A 48 -29.89 27.95 14.55
N GLU A 49 -29.46 27.10 15.47
CA GLU A 49 -28.20 26.35 15.35
C GLU A 49 -28.28 25.37 14.17
N VAL A 50 -29.40 24.65 14.04
CA VAL A 50 -29.68 23.72 12.93
C VAL A 50 -29.75 24.44 11.58
N GLU A 51 -30.37 25.62 11.54
CA GLU A 51 -30.41 26.42 10.31
C GLU A 51 -29.02 26.94 9.92
N ARG A 52 -28.21 27.34 10.92
CA ARG A 52 -26.83 27.79 10.71
C ARG A 52 -25.94 26.67 10.21
N THR A 53 -26.05 25.46 10.77
CA THR A 53 -25.32 24.28 10.29
C THR A 53 -25.78 23.88 8.90
N ASN A 54 -27.08 23.88 8.61
CA ASN A 54 -27.60 23.61 7.27
C ASN A 54 -27.12 24.61 6.22
N ARG A 55 -27.05 25.91 6.55
CA ARG A 55 -26.47 26.95 5.66
C ARG A 55 -24.97 26.73 5.44
N MET A 56 -24.22 26.30 6.44
CA MET A 56 -22.80 25.95 6.28
C MET A 56 -22.61 24.69 5.43
N ILE A 57 -23.47 23.69 5.57
CA ILE A 57 -23.45 22.46 4.77
C ILE A 57 -23.80 22.77 3.30
N THR A 58 -24.84 23.57 3.05
CA THR A 58 -25.21 24.00 1.70
C THR A 58 -24.17 24.91 1.06
N ALA A 59 -23.57 25.85 1.81
CA ALA A 59 -22.47 26.68 1.31
C ALA A 59 -21.20 25.86 1.00
N ARG A 60 -20.98 24.75 1.72
CA ARG A 60 -19.90 23.79 1.42
C ARG A 60 -20.19 22.96 0.18
N ASN A 61 -21.44 22.55 -0.03
CA ASN A 61 -21.87 21.82 -1.23
C ASN A 61 -21.93 22.68 -2.49
N ASN A 62 -22.19 23.99 -2.39
CA ASN A 62 -22.20 24.93 -3.52
C ASN A 62 -20.80 25.40 -3.98
N ARG A 63 -19.71 24.95 -3.33
CA ARG A 63 -18.38 25.05 -3.92
C ARG A 63 -18.21 23.91 -4.91
N GLU A 64 -18.92 24.01 -6.04
CA GLU A 64 -18.62 23.21 -7.22
C GLU A 64 -17.15 23.46 -7.55
N LEU A 65 -16.28 22.48 -7.24
CA LEU A 65 -14.90 22.52 -7.65
C LEU A 65 -14.90 22.71 -9.17
N SER A 66 -14.21 23.74 -9.66
CA SER A 66 -14.03 23.95 -11.10
C SER A 66 -13.61 22.62 -11.74
N LEU A 67 -14.13 22.27 -12.94
CA LEU A 67 -13.78 21.02 -13.61
C LEU A 67 -12.27 20.78 -13.66
N SER A 68 -11.47 21.85 -13.77
CA SER A 68 -10.01 21.81 -13.69
C SER A 68 -9.49 21.40 -12.30
N GLN A 69 -10.08 21.91 -11.22
CA GLN A 69 -9.74 21.52 -9.85
C GLN A 69 -10.13 20.07 -9.57
N MET A 70 -11.31 19.65 -10.02
CA MET A 70 -11.78 18.26 -9.90
C MET A 70 -10.85 17.29 -10.66
N GLN A 71 -10.40 17.64 -11.87
CA GLN A 71 -9.40 16.87 -12.61
C GLN A 71 -8.07 16.77 -11.86
N LYS A 72 -7.61 17.89 -11.28
CA LYS A 72 -6.35 17.92 -10.52
C LYS A 72 -6.42 17.05 -9.27
N GLU A 73 -7.52 17.11 -8.53
CA GLU A 73 -7.75 16.30 -7.33
C GLU A 73 -7.84 14.81 -7.69
N ALA A 74 -8.61 14.46 -8.71
CA ALA A 74 -8.70 13.08 -9.20
C ALA A 74 -7.33 12.51 -9.64
N HIS A 75 -6.49 13.32 -10.29
CA HIS A 75 -5.13 12.94 -10.62
C HIS A 75 -4.23 12.78 -9.38
N ALA A 76 -4.34 13.68 -8.42
CA ALA A 76 -3.59 13.58 -7.16
C ALA A 76 -3.96 12.31 -6.39
N ASP A 77 -5.26 12.00 -6.31
CA ASP A 77 -5.77 10.79 -5.68
C ASP A 77 -5.32 9.53 -6.42
N TYR A 78 -5.33 9.54 -7.75
CA TYR A 78 -4.87 8.41 -8.57
C TYR A 78 -3.38 8.09 -8.35
N PHE A 79 -2.54 9.10 -8.19
CA PHE A 79 -1.10 8.90 -7.96
C PHE A 79 -0.71 8.78 -6.49
N LYS A 80 -1.67 8.96 -5.57
CA LYS A 80 -1.43 8.89 -4.13
C LYS A 80 -0.77 7.57 -3.75
N ASP A 81 0.18 7.65 -2.82
CA ASP A 81 0.97 6.51 -2.32
C ASP A 81 1.77 5.73 -3.38
N GLY A 82 1.74 6.16 -4.66
CA GLY A 82 2.42 5.50 -5.78
C GLY A 82 1.56 4.52 -6.58
N ASP A 83 0.20 4.62 -6.51
CA ASP A 83 -0.78 3.76 -7.22
C ASP A 83 -0.87 4.01 -8.74
N GLY A 84 0.06 4.79 -9.31
CA GLY A 84 0.17 5.01 -10.75
C GLY A 84 0.45 3.72 -11.55
N PRO A 85 0.41 3.77 -12.89
CA PRO A 85 0.70 2.62 -13.71
C PRO A 85 2.16 2.17 -13.53
N LEU A 86 2.43 0.90 -13.86
CA LEU A 86 3.81 0.43 -14.01
C LEU A 86 4.52 1.31 -15.03
N PHE A 87 5.77 1.70 -14.75
CA PHE A 87 6.50 2.56 -15.68
C PHE A 87 6.59 1.91 -17.07
N PRO A 88 6.32 2.69 -18.13
CA PRO A 88 6.40 2.17 -19.50
C PRO A 88 7.83 1.74 -19.76
N THR A 89 8.04 0.68 -20.55
CA THR A 89 9.33 0.07 -20.87
C THR A 89 10.02 -0.66 -19.70
N THR A 90 9.33 -0.91 -18.60
CA THR A 90 9.91 -1.69 -17.49
C THR A 90 10.28 -3.09 -17.99
N PHE A 91 11.58 -3.41 -17.96
CA PHE A 91 12.10 -4.62 -18.55
C PHE A 91 12.46 -5.64 -17.47
N VAL A 92 11.84 -6.81 -17.55
CA VAL A 92 12.07 -7.92 -16.63
C VAL A 92 12.71 -9.06 -17.39
N ALA A 93 13.93 -9.41 -17.00
CA ALA A 93 14.66 -10.49 -17.65
C ALA A 93 13.94 -11.83 -17.48
N MET A 94 13.78 -12.53 -18.60
CA MET A 94 13.30 -13.91 -18.64
C MET A 94 14.30 -14.84 -17.96
N PRO A 95 13.82 -15.94 -17.35
CA PRO A 95 14.70 -17.04 -16.98
C PRO A 95 15.43 -17.55 -18.23
N LEU A 96 16.67 -18.00 -18.08
CA LEU A 96 17.48 -18.48 -19.21
C LEU A 96 16.80 -19.61 -20.00
N SER A 97 15.97 -20.43 -19.35
CA SER A 97 15.19 -21.49 -19.99
C SER A 97 14.10 -20.97 -20.95
N GLN A 98 13.66 -19.72 -20.79
CA GLN A 98 12.63 -19.07 -21.60
C GLN A 98 13.22 -18.05 -22.59
N CYS A 99 14.54 -17.82 -22.56
CA CYS A 99 15.20 -16.95 -23.53
C CYS A 99 15.12 -17.54 -24.96
N PRO A 100 15.07 -16.68 -26.00
CA PRO A 100 15.05 -17.14 -27.38
C PRO A 100 16.31 -17.95 -27.70
N ARG A 101 16.12 -19.13 -28.32
CA ARG A 101 17.23 -20.03 -28.70
C ARG A 101 18.00 -19.58 -29.94
N ASN A 102 17.37 -18.80 -30.81
CA ASN A 102 18.03 -18.25 -31.99
C ASN A 102 19.07 -17.20 -31.55
N PRO A 103 20.35 -17.30 -32.00
CA PRO A 103 21.44 -16.45 -31.52
C PRO A 103 21.23 -14.97 -31.85
N SER A 104 20.68 -14.63 -33.02
CA SER A 104 20.38 -13.24 -33.39
C SER A 104 19.32 -12.66 -32.46
N ARG A 105 18.19 -13.37 -32.27
CA ARG A 105 17.12 -12.92 -31.37
C ARG A 105 17.58 -12.87 -29.91
N PHE A 106 18.49 -13.74 -29.51
CA PHE A 106 19.11 -13.70 -28.19
C PHE A 106 19.97 -12.45 -28.02
N PHE A 107 20.79 -12.10 -29.01
CA PHE A 107 21.57 -10.87 -28.99
C PHE A 107 20.66 -9.63 -28.95
N ASP A 108 19.63 -9.57 -29.79
CA ASP A 108 18.66 -8.47 -29.80
C ASP A 108 17.97 -8.31 -28.44
N TYR A 109 17.59 -9.42 -27.82
CA TYR A 109 17.02 -9.44 -26.48
C TYR A 109 17.99 -8.89 -25.42
N GLN A 110 19.25 -9.32 -25.46
CA GLN A 110 20.26 -8.89 -24.51
C GLN A 110 20.67 -7.43 -24.73
N TRP A 111 20.69 -6.96 -25.98
CA TRP A 111 20.87 -5.55 -26.33
C TRP A 111 19.73 -4.69 -25.78
N ALA A 112 18.47 -5.09 -26.01
CA ALA A 112 17.30 -4.40 -25.47
C ALA A 112 17.35 -4.34 -23.93
N ARG A 113 17.70 -5.46 -23.29
CA ARG A 113 17.88 -5.54 -21.84
C ARG A 113 18.97 -4.60 -21.33
N MET A 114 20.13 -4.58 -21.98
CA MET A 114 21.25 -3.72 -21.60
C MET A 114 20.90 -2.24 -21.78
N LYS A 115 20.29 -1.88 -22.92
CA LYS A 115 19.81 -0.52 -23.19
C LYS A 115 18.85 -0.07 -22.10
N GLN A 116 17.88 -0.92 -21.73
CA GLN A 116 16.95 -0.56 -20.67
C GLN A 116 17.65 -0.43 -19.32
N TRP A 117 18.53 -1.37 -18.97
CA TRP A 117 19.29 -1.29 -17.72
C TRP A 117 20.09 0.01 -17.61
N LEU A 118 20.67 0.51 -18.71
CA LEU A 118 21.36 1.80 -18.75
C LEU A 118 20.40 2.97 -18.49
N LEU A 119 19.23 2.98 -19.14
CA LEU A 119 18.21 4.03 -18.95
C LEU A 119 17.69 4.05 -17.50
N GLU A 120 17.42 2.89 -16.92
CA GLU A 120 16.96 2.76 -15.54
C GLU A 120 18.02 3.20 -14.54
N THR A 121 19.26 2.76 -14.76
CA THR A 121 20.40 3.18 -13.93
C THR A 121 20.64 4.69 -14.04
N GLY A 122 20.49 5.25 -15.24
CA GLY A 122 20.57 6.69 -15.49
C GLY A 122 19.48 7.47 -14.74
N SER A 123 18.24 6.97 -14.71
CA SER A 123 17.14 7.58 -13.93
C SER A 123 17.45 7.64 -12.43
N VAL A 124 17.91 6.52 -11.84
CA VAL A 124 18.27 6.47 -10.41
C VAL A 124 19.49 7.34 -10.11
N LEU A 125 20.50 7.32 -10.99
CA LEU A 125 21.70 8.14 -10.83
C LEU A 125 21.38 9.62 -10.97
N GLY A 126 20.60 10.01 -11.98
CA GLY A 126 20.16 11.38 -12.20
C GLY A 126 19.41 11.92 -11.00
N TYR A 127 18.47 11.16 -10.44
CA TYR A 127 17.77 11.55 -9.23
C TYR A 127 18.71 11.69 -8.02
N LYS A 128 19.68 10.77 -7.88
CA LYS A 128 20.70 10.86 -6.83
C LYS A 128 21.56 12.11 -6.96
N LEU A 129 21.99 12.46 -8.17
CA LEU A 129 22.78 13.66 -8.45
C LEU A 129 21.96 14.94 -8.21
N ASN A 130 20.68 14.96 -8.63
CA ASN A 130 19.77 16.06 -8.36
C ASN A 130 19.50 16.27 -6.85
N SER A 131 19.76 15.25 -6.02
CA SER A 131 19.67 15.36 -4.56
C SER A 131 20.90 15.99 -3.90
N MET A 132 21.93 16.32 -4.66
CA MET A 132 23.12 17.04 -4.20
C MET A 132 22.86 18.55 -4.32
N ALA A 133 23.23 19.32 -3.29
CA ALA A 133 23.09 20.78 -3.32
C ALA A 133 24.17 21.44 -4.18
N SER A 134 25.34 20.81 -4.25
CA SER A 134 26.47 21.15 -5.11
C SER A 134 27.16 19.87 -5.59
N TRP A 135 27.94 19.94 -6.67
CA TRP A 135 28.63 18.76 -7.23
C TRP A 135 29.60 18.08 -6.24
N THR A 136 30.06 18.81 -5.23
CA THR A 136 30.95 18.31 -4.16
C THR A 136 30.20 17.80 -2.92
N SER A 137 28.90 18.11 -2.77
CA SER A 137 28.12 17.73 -1.60
C SER A 137 27.65 16.28 -1.62
N ARG A 138 27.45 15.65 -0.46
CA ARG A 138 26.90 14.29 -0.41
C ARG A 138 25.42 14.28 -0.83
N PRO A 139 24.96 13.26 -1.57
CA PRO A 139 23.56 13.14 -1.96
C PRO A 139 22.66 12.98 -0.74
N LYS A 140 21.60 13.79 -0.66
CA LYS A 140 20.60 13.71 0.40
C LYS A 140 19.78 12.42 0.29
N TRP A 141 19.44 12.02 -0.93
CA TRP A 141 18.69 10.81 -1.17
C TRP A 141 19.57 9.56 -1.09
N LYS A 142 19.12 8.57 -0.31
CA LYS A 142 19.81 7.28 -0.16
C LYS A 142 18.99 6.18 -0.85
N VAL A 143 19.54 5.66 -1.95
CA VAL A 143 18.93 4.60 -2.76
C VAL A 143 18.60 3.34 -1.95
N ARG A 144 19.46 2.96 -1.00
CA ARG A 144 19.37 1.72 -0.18
C ARG A 144 19.05 0.47 -1.02
N ARG A 145 19.64 0.36 -2.21
CA ARG A 145 19.34 -0.69 -3.21
C ARG A 145 19.42 -2.12 -2.66
N GLY A 146 20.38 -2.39 -1.76
CA GLY A 146 20.55 -3.70 -1.13
C GLY A 146 19.40 -4.12 -0.20
N GLN A 147 18.59 -3.18 0.30
CA GLN A 147 17.45 -3.48 1.17
C GLN A 147 16.17 -3.80 0.38
N ILE A 148 16.11 -3.42 -0.90
CA ILE A 148 14.88 -3.55 -1.70
C ILE A 148 14.47 -5.01 -1.88
N ALA A 149 15.41 -5.87 -2.27
CA ALA A 149 15.14 -7.29 -2.51
C ALA A 149 14.68 -8.07 -1.24
N PRO A 150 15.35 -7.96 -0.07
CA PRO A 150 14.86 -8.61 1.15
C PRO A 150 13.54 -8.03 1.64
N THR A 151 13.31 -6.71 1.50
CA THR A 151 12.02 -6.09 1.83
C THR A 151 10.89 -6.63 0.96
N ALA A 152 11.09 -6.72 -0.37
CA ALA A 152 10.10 -7.29 -1.29
C ALA A 152 9.76 -8.73 -0.93
N LYS A 153 10.76 -9.55 -0.58
CA LYS A 153 10.60 -10.94 -0.16
C LYS A 153 9.71 -11.05 1.09
N ALA A 154 9.97 -10.23 2.10
CA ALA A 154 9.20 -10.24 3.34
C ALA A 154 7.75 -9.79 3.11
N MET A 155 7.57 -8.64 2.45
CA MET A 155 6.24 -8.08 2.16
C MET A 155 5.40 -9.03 1.30
N TYR A 156 6.00 -9.66 0.30
CA TYR A 156 5.27 -10.56 -0.61
C TYR A 156 4.79 -11.82 0.09
N ARG A 157 5.61 -12.40 0.98
CA ARG A 157 5.17 -13.49 1.84
C ARG A 157 3.99 -13.06 2.70
N GLU A 158 4.13 -11.96 3.42
CA GLU A 158 3.10 -11.43 4.33
C GLU A 158 1.79 -11.16 3.58
N MET A 159 1.87 -10.61 2.37
CA MET A 159 0.71 -10.43 1.51
C MET A 159 0.01 -11.75 1.15
N LEU A 160 0.75 -12.80 0.79
CA LEU A 160 0.18 -14.09 0.43
C LEU A 160 -0.43 -14.81 1.64
N GLU A 161 0.22 -14.72 2.81
CA GLU A 161 -0.30 -15.24 4.08
C GLU A 161 -1.57 -14.50 4.50
N ALA A 162 -1.56 -13.16 4.49
CA ALA A 162 -2.73 -12.33 4.76
C ALA A 162 -3.88 -12.63 3.79
N PHE A 163 -3.56 -12.82 2.51
CA PHE A 163 -4.54 -13.23 1.51
C PHE A 163 -5.14 -14.60 1.83
N ALA A 164 -4.35 -15.60 2.23
CA ALA A 164 -4.85 -16.92 2.61
C ALA A 164 -5.78 -16.84 3.84
N HIS A 165 -5.35 -16.11 4.88
CA HIS A 165 -6.13 -15.89 6.10
C HIS A 165 -7.36 -15.01 5.91
N GLY A 166 -7.45 -14.25 4.81
CA GLY A 166 -8.56 -13.32 4.57
C GLY A 166 -8.43 -12.00 5.34
N ASP A 167 -7.23 -11.63 5.78
CA ASP A 167 -6.96 -10.39 6.50
C ASP A 167 -6.92 -9.19 5.53
N LYS A 168 -8.07 -8.54 5.40
CA LYS A 168 -8.25 -7.37 4.52
C LYS A 168 -7.47 -6.14 4.99
N GLN A 169 -7.27 -5.99 6.30
CA GLN A 169 -6.61 -4.81 6.87
C GLN A 169 -5.12 -4.83 6.55
N THR A 170 -4.47 -5.98 6.73
CA THR A 170 -3.07 -6.17 6.38
C THR A 170 -2.83 -5.96 4.87
N LEU A 171 -3.75 -6.44 4.03
CA LEU A 171 -3.69 -6.19 2.57
C LEU A 171 -3.77 -4.70 2.22
N HIS A 172 -4.62 -3.93 2.87
CA HIS A 172 -4.71 -2.47 2.67
C HIS A 172 -3.44 -1.72 3.07
N ASN A 173 -2.72 -2.20 4.07
CA ASN A 173 -1.50 -1.56 4.57
C ASN A 173 -0.28 -1.84 3.68
N ILE A 174 -0.14 -3.09 3.22
CA ILE A 174 1.03 -3.58 2.47
C ILE A 174 0.90 -3.32 0.98
N CYS A 175 -0.31 -3.42 0.42
CA CYS A 175 -0.54 -3.26 -1.01
C CYS A 175 -0.98 -1.85 -1.35
N LEU A 176 -0.75 -1.44 -2.58
CA LEU A 176 -1.40 -0.28 -3.16
C LEU A 176 -2.89 -0.55 -3.39
N ALA A 177 -3.70 0.52 -3.45
CA ALA A 177 -5.15 0.44 -3.50
C ALA A 177 -5.65 -0.43 -4.68
N GLY A 178 -5.06 -0.28 -5.87
CA GLY A 178 -5.39 -1.11 -7.02
C GLY A 178 -5.14 -2.61 -6.81
N CYS A 179 -4.07 -2.98 -6.11
CA CYS A 179 -3.74 -4.37 -5.79
C CYS A 179 -4.62 -4.91 -4.65
N ALA A 180 -4.73 -4.16 -3.55
CA ALA A 180 -5.56 -4.50 -2.40
C ALA A 180 -7.01 -4.76 -2.80
N LYS A 181 -7.60 -3.89 -3.62
CA LYS A 181 -8.97 -4.04 -4.12
C LYS A 181 -9.19 -5.38 -4.83
N LYS A 182 -8.27 -5.78 -5.71
CA LYS A 182 -8.35 -7.06 -6.44
C LYS A 182 -8.30 -8.26 -5.49
N LEU A 183 -7.38 -8.24 -4.52
CA LEU A 183 -7.22 -9.31 -3.54
C LEU A 183 -8.42 -9.41 -2.59
N ILE A 184 -8.91 -8.27 -2.09
CA ILE A 184 -10.07 -8.20 -1.20
C ILE A 184 -11.34 -8.69 -1.93
N SER A 185 -11.57 -8.23 -3.16
CA SER A 185 -12.68 -8.75 -3.98
C SER A 185 -12.58 -10.25 -4.23
N ALA A 186 -11.37 -10.81 -4.33
CA ALA A 186 -11.18 -12.26 -4.45
C ALA A 186 -11.43 -12.99 -3.12
N ILE A 187 -11.16 -12.36 -1.97
CA ILE A 187 -11.53 -12.89 -0.64
C ILE A 187 -13.05 -12.91 -0.49
N ASP A 188 -13.74 -11.84 -0.89
CA ASP A 188 -15.21 -11.72 -0.76
C ASP A 188 -15.98 -12.75 -1.58
N ARG A 189 -15.37 -13.30 -2.63
CA ARG A 189 -15.96 -14.34 -3.49
C ARG A 189 -15.74 -15.76 -2.98
N ARG A 190 -14.99 -15.95 -1.89
CA ARG A 190 -14.71 -17.29 -1.34
C ARG A 190 -15.96 -17.86 -0.68
N ASP A 191 -16.03 -19.19 -0.65
CA ASP A 191 -17.06 -19.86 0.14
C ASP A 191 -16.77 -19.65 1.63
N ASN A 192 -17.76 -19.18 2.38
CA ASN A 192 -17.67 -18.96 3.82
C ASN A 192 -17.50 -20.26 4.63
N ARG A 193 -17.64 -21.44 3.99
CA ARG A 193 -17.42 -22.75 4.61
C ARG A 193 -15.99 -23.27 4.44
N GLU A 194 -15.23 -22.68 3.52
CA GLU A 194 -13.86 -23.09 3.16
C GLU A 194 -12.85 -22.01 3.53
N GLY A 195 -11.79 -22.41 4.22
CA GLY A 195 -10.61 -21.59 4.47
C GLY A 195 -9.46 -21.95 3.52
N TRP A 196 -8.47 -21.06 3.44
CA TRP A 196 -7.25 -21.26 2.65
C TRP A 196 -6.03 -21.26 3.55
N ARG A 197 -5.12 -22.20 3.33
CA ARG A 197 -3.78 -22.22 3.94
C ARG A 197 -2.75 -21.96 2.87
N PHE A 198 -1.79 -21.11 3.18
CA PHE A 198 -0.66 -20.81 2.32
C PHE A 198 0.62 -20.88 3.15
N GLU A 199 1.64 -21.50 2.58
CA GLU A 199 2.97 -21.58 3.18
C GLU A 199 4.04 -21.50 2.09
N VAL A 200 5.13 -20.81 2.41
CA VAL A 200 6.36 -20.84 1.61
C VAL A 200 7.26 -21.94 2.15
N VAL A 201 7.22 -23.12 1.52
CA VAL A 201 8.00 -24.31 1.91
C VAL A 201 9.50 -24.04 1.89
N LYS A 202 10.00 -23.45 0.80
CA LYS A 202 11.42 -23.10 0.66
C LYS A 202 11.62 -21.99 -0.36
N TYR A 203 12.75 -21.29 -0.24
CA TYR A 203 13.25 -20.42 -1.29
C TYR A 203 14.24 -21.17 -2.17
N ASN A 204 13.99 -21.10 -3.47
CA ASN A 204 14.80 -21.77 -4.46
C ASN A 204 15.96 -20.85 -4.89
N ARG A 205 17.14 -21.45 -5.11
CA ARG A 205 18.35 -20.74 -5.60
C ARG A 205 18.72 -19.50 -4.75
N PRO A 206 19.01 -19.66 -3.45
CA PRO A 206 19.26 -18.54 -2.52
C PRO A 206 20.47 -17.67 -2.91
N LEU A 207 21.42 -18.22 -3.68
CA LEU A 207 22.58 -17.45 -4.20
C LEU A 207 22.19 -16.48 -5.32
N LEU A 208 21.08 -16.74 -6.03
CA LEU A 208 20.63 -15.94 -7.17
C LEU A 208 19.37 -15.12 -6.87
N TYR A 209 18.61 -15.47 -5.82
CA TYR A 209 17.34 -14.86 -5.47
C TYR A 209 17.22 -14.59 -3.96
N PRO A 210 16.49 -13.54 -3.54
CA PRO A 210 15.75 -12.58 -4.36
C PRO A 210 16.66 -11.62 -5.14
N ARG A 211 16.24 -11.22 -6.34
CA ARG A 211 17.05 -10.38 -7.24
C ARG A 211 16.27 -9.17 -7.73
N LEU A 212 16.87 -7.99 -7.59
CA LEU A 212 16.34 -6.77 -8.19
C LEU A 212 16.54 -6.81 -9.72
N MET A 213 15.44 -6.78 -10.46
CA MET A 213 15.40 -6.87 -11.92
C MET A 213 15.34 -5.50 -12.58
N SER A 214 14.51 -4.59 -12.05
CA SER A 214 14.36 -3.22 -12.55
C SER A 214 14.24 -2.26 -11.36
N HIS A 215 14.77 -1.05 -11.50
CA HIS A 215 14.68 0.00 -10.47
C HIS A 215 14.67 1.38 -11.13
N ARG A 216 13.60 2.13 -10.90
CA ARG A 216 13.32 3.38 -11.62
C ARG A 216 12.69 4.41 -10.71
N ILE A 217 12.97 5.68 -11.00
CA ILE A 217 12.36 6.82 -10.32
C ILE A 217 12.02 7.91 -11.32
N HIS A 218 10.75 8.29 -11.39
CA HIS A 218 10.26 9.28 -12.34
C HIS A 218 9.15 10.13 -11.73
N GLU A 219 9.06 11.36 -12.19
CA GLU A 219 7.93 12.25 -11.95
C GLU A 219 6.80 11.82 -12.89
N PHE A 220 5.81 11.13 -12.34
CA PHE A 220 4.72 10.60 -13.15
C PHE A 220 3.44 11.46 -13.06
N ASN A 221 3.30 12.26 -12.00
CA ASN A 221 2.17 13.17 -11.87
C ASN A 221 2.46 14.50 -12.60
N PRO A 222 1.74 14.83 -13.69
CA PRO A 222 1.98 16.07 -14.43
C PRO A 222 1.60 17.34 -13.64
N TYR A 223 0.73 17.22 -12.64
CA TYR A 223 0.25 18.34 -11.82
C TYR A 223 1.01 18.51 -10.51
N ASP A 224 1.68 17.46 -10.04
CA ASP A 224 2.46 17.47 -8.81
C ASP A 224 3.93 17.12 -9.10
N LYS A 225 4.75 18.16 -9.19
CA LYS A 225 6.21 18.06 -9.33
C LYS A 225 6.93 17.94 -7.98
N THR A 226 6.21 17.80 -6.87
CA THR A 226 6.83 17.64 -5.55
C THR A 226 7.11 16.18 -5.22
N MET A 227 6.35 15.26 -5.83
CA MET A 227 6.49 13.83 -5.60
C MET A 227 7.04 13.15 -6.86
N ALA A 228 8.03 12.30 -6.67
CA ALA A 228 8.46 11.32 -7.66
C ALA A 228 7.93 9.95 -7.24
N THR A 229 7.58 9.11 -8.20
CA THR A 229 7.27 7.69 -7.92
C THR A 229 8.55 6.89 -8.11
N GLU A 230 8.83 6.00 -7.17
CA GLU A 230 9.93 5.04 -7.25
C GLU A 230 9.33 3.64 -7.35
N GLN A 231 9.70 2.91 -8.41
CA GLN A 231 9.26 1.54 -8.62
C GLN A 231 10.46 0.61 -8.72
N ALA A 232 10.30 -0.58 -8.13
CA ALA A 232 11.30 -1.63 -8.15
C ALA A 232 10.65 -2.97 -8.47
N VAL A 233 11.25 -3.74 -9.37
CA VAL A 233 10.81 -5.10 -9.68
C VAL A 233 11.80 -6.09 -9.09
N VAL A 234 11.32 -7.00 -8.25
CA VAL A 234 12.12 -8.03 -7.60
C VAL A 234 11.63 -9.39 -8.03
N ALA A 235 12.52 -10.23 -8.52
CA ALA A 235 12.23 -11.63 -8.76
C ALA A 235 12.45 -12.43 -7.47
N ILE A 236 11.47 -13.27 -7.14
CA ILE A 236 11.48 -14.17 -6.00
C ILE A 236 11.25 -15.58 -6.52
N CYS A 237 12.12 -16.51 -6.13
CA CYS A 237 12.04 -17.91 -6.51
C CYS A 237 11.71 -18.75 -5.26
N SER A 238 10.57 -19.42 -5.24
CA SER A 238 10.14 -20.22 -4.08
C SER A 238 9.27 -21.41 -4.47
N THR A 239 9.25 -22.40 -3.59
CA THR A 239 8.29 -23.49 -3.59
C THR A 239 7.16 -23.11 -2.65
N GLN A 240 5.96 -23.02 -3.18
CA GLN A 240 4.77 -22.58 -2.47
C GLN A 240 3.81 -23.75 -2.29
N GLN A 241 3.21 -23.84 -1.12
CA GLN A 241 2.16 -24.80 -0.80
C GLN A 241 0.87 -24.04 -0.52
N ALA A 242 -0.21 -24.43 -1.18
CA ALA A 242 -1.54 -23.91 -0.92
C ALA A 242 -2.53 -25.06 -0.80
N SER A 243 -3.46 -24.97 0.15
CA SER A 243 -4.52 -25.96 0.33
C SER A 243 -5.79 -25.31 0.86
N LYS A 244 -6.94 -25.97 0.63
CA LYS A 244 -8.19 -25.57 1.24
C LYS A 244 -8.48 -26.43 2.46
N TYR A 245 -9.14 -25.87 3.45
CA TYR A 245 -9.62 -26.61 4.61
C TYR A 245 -11.08 -26.26 4.90
N THR A 246 -11.82 -27.20 5.48
CA THR A 246 -13.18 -26.92 5.95
C THR A 246 -13.10 -26.21 7.29
N ILE A 247 -13.78 -25.08 7.44
CA ILE A 247 -13.70 -24.27 8.67
C ILE A 247 -14.29 -25.02 9.87
N ALA A 248 -15.38 -25.77 9.66
CA ALA A 248 -16.05 -26.51 10.74
C ALA A 248 -15.19 -27.62 11.37
N THR A 249 -14.36 -28.31 10.58
CA THR A 249 -13.57 -29.46 11.03
C THR A 249 -12.08 -29.17 11.12
N GLY A 250 -11.61 -28.08 10.50
CA GLY A 250 -10.18 -27.78 10.34
C GLY A 250 -9.43 -28.75 9.41
N ALA A 251 -10.12 -29.75 8.84
CA ALA A 251 -9.54 -30.77 7.99
C ALA A 251 -9.24 -30.22 6.59
N THR A 252 -8.09 -30.59 6.03
CA THR A 252 -7.72 -30.25 4.66
C THR A 252 -8.63 -30.99 3.68
N ILE A 253 -9.16 -30.26 2.69
CA ILE A 253 -10.02 -30.85 1.66
C ILE A 253 -9.14 -31.69 0.72
N PRO A 254 -9.45 -32.99 0.52
CA PRO A 254 -8.63 -33.87 -0.31
C PRO A 254 -8.56 -33.37 -1.75
N GLY A 255 -7.40 -33.52 -2.39
CA GLY A 255 -7.15 -33.07 -3.76
C GLY A 255 -6.92 -31.56 -3.93
N THR A 256 -7.03 -30.75 -2.86
CA THR A 256 -6.81 -29.30 -2.93
C THR A 256 -5.38 -28.87 -2.67
N LEU A 257 -4.53 -29.77 -2.17
CA LEU A 257 -3.13 -29.50 -1.92
C LEU A 257 -2.37 -29.26 -3.22
N LYS A 258 -1.83 -28.06 -3.39
CA LYS A 258 -1.01 -27.67 -4.54
C LYS A 258 0.37 -27.27 -4.05
N LEU A 259 1.37 -28.01 -4.50
CA LEU A 259 2.78 -27.66 -4.33
C LEU A 259 3.30 -27.16 -5.68
N GLN A 260 3.82 -25.93 -5.72
CA GLN A 260 4.24 -25.30 -6.97
C GLN A 260 5.58 -24.59 -6.81
N ASP A 261 6.51 -24.88 -7.71
CA ASP A 261 7.74 -24.12 -7.87
C ASP A 261 7.49 -22.92 -8.77
N LYS A 262 7.74 -21.71 -8.25
CA LYS A 262 7.46 -20.47 -8.96
C LYS A 262 8.63 -19.51 -8.92
N THR A 263 8.74 -18.73 -10.00
CA THR A 263 9.52 -17.49 -10.04
C THR A 263 8.56 -16.36 -10.35
N GLU A 264 8.31 -15.51 -9.35
CA GLU A 264 7.36 -14.41 -9.45
C GLU A 264 8.11 -13.07 -9.42
N TYR A 265 7.63 -12.11 -10.21
CA TYR A 265 8.23 -10.79 -10.33
C TYR A 265 7.31 -9.79 -9.65
N VAL A 266 7.69 -9.43 -8.43
CA VAL A 266 6.92 -8.56 -7.55
C VAL A 266 7.32 -7.12 -7.82
N VAL A 267 6.33 -6.28 -8.06
CA VAL A 267 6.52 -4.85 -8.26
C VAL A 267 6.22 -4.13 -6.94
N LEU A 268 7.23 -3.41 -6.45
CA LEU A 268 7.09 -2.47 -5.35
C LEU A 268 6.99 -1.05 -5.91
N SER A 269 6.22 -0.21 -5.24
CA SER A 269 6.09 1.21 -5.52
C SER A 269 6.11 2.00 -4.21
N ARG A 270 6.66 3.22 -4.27
CA ARG A 270 6.57 4.22 -3.21
C ARG A 270 6.69 5.63 -3.79
N GLN A 271 6.41 6.63 -2.98
CA GLN A 271 6.64 8.02 -3.34
C GLN A 271 7.90 8.55 -2.66
N VAL A 272 8.56 9.50 -3.32
CA VAL A 272 9.71 10.22 -2.80
C VAL A 272 9.49 11.71 -3.02
N ASN A 273 9.57 12.50 -1.96
CA ASN A 273 9.47 13.94 -2.06
C ASN A 273 10.76 14.50 -2.69
N GLN A 274 10.64 15.24 -3.78
CA GLN A 274 11.77 15.77 -4.55
C GLN A 274 12.50 16.93 -3.85
N LYS A 275 11.88 17.58 -2.88
CA LYS A 275 12.50 18.69 -2.12
C LYS A 275 13.21 18.19 -0.87
N THR A 276 12.55 17.31 -0.11
CA THR A 276 13.09 16.78 1.16
C THR A 276 13.88 15.49 0.98
N PHE A 277 13.71 14.81 -0.16
CA PHE A 277 14.29 13.49 -0.47
C PHE A 277 13.88 12.38 0.50
N VAL A 278 12.76 12.59 1.20
CA VAL A 278 12.15 11.60 2.11
C VAL A 278 11.25 10.67 1.30
N SER A 279 11.46 9.37 1.47
CA SER A 279 10.67 8.32 0.82
C SER A 279 9.59 7.79 1.75
N THR A 280 8.41 7.50 1.21
CA THR A 280 7.37 6.74 1.92
C THR A 280 7.76 5.25 2.04
N PRO A 281 7.08 4.47 2.89
CA PRO A 281 7.27 3.03 2.93
C PRO A 281 6.96 2.38 1.57
N TRP A 282 7.65 1.28 1.26
CA TRP A 282 7.32 0.46 0.10
C TRP A 282 5.93 -0.15 0.24
N ARG A 283 5.20 -0.21 -0.86
CA ARG A 283 3.95 -0.97 -0.99
C ARG A 283 3.98 -1.86 -2.23
N ILE A 284 3.24 -2.96 -2.20
CA ILE A 284 3.12 -3.88 -3.33
C ILE A 284 2.16 -3.29 -4.36
N TRP A 285 2.68 -3.01 -5.56
CA TRP A 285 1.87 -2.62 -6.71
C TRP A 285 1.18 -3.84 -7.34
N GLY A 286 1.87 -4.97 -7.36
CA GLY A 286 1.35 -6.23 -7.88
C GLY A 286 2.46 -7.15 -8.38
N THR A 287 2.11 -8.04 -9.28
CA THR A 287 3.06 -8.93 -9.97
C THR A 287 3.03 -8.64 -11.47
N MET A 288 4.14 -8.97 -12.16
CA MET A 288 4.23 -8.86 -13.61
C MET A 288 4.86 -10.09 -14.24
N SER A 289 4.66 -10.25 -15.55
CA SER A 289 5.30 -11.31 -16.34
C SER A 289 6.68 -10.86 -16.84
N PRO A 290 7.58 -11.82 -17.14
CA PRO A 290 8.82 -11.52 -17.85
C PRO A 290 8.57 -10.78 -19.16
N THR A 291 9.49 -9.91 -19.54
CA THR A 291 9.43 -9.18 -20.81
C THR A 291 9.99 -10.06 -21.93
N THR A 292 9.17 -10.35 -22.94
CA THR A 292 9.61 -10.98 -24.19
C THR A 292 10.14 -9.93 -25.16
N LEU A 293 11.01 -10.34 -26.11
CA LEU A 293 11.51 -9.42 -27.14
C LEU A 293 10.37 -8.82 -27.97
N GLU A 294 9.41 -9.65 -28.37
CA GLU A 294 8.24 -9.22 -29.16
C GLU A 294 7.35 -8.27 -28.37
N GLY A 295 7.12 -8.56 -27.08
CA GLY A 295 6.38 -7.68 -26.18
C GLY A 295 7.06 -6.32 -26.03
N TYR A 296 8.38 -6.32 -25.86
CA TYR A 296 9.18 -5.09 -25.77
C TYR A 296 9.10 -4.25 -27.05
N LEU A 297 9.30 -4.86 -28.23
CA LEU A 297 9.25 -4.14 -29.51
C LEU A 297 7.85 -3.57 -29.78
N LYS A 298 6.79 -4.32 -29.45
CA LYS A 298 5.42 -3.84 -29.57
C LYS A 298 5.16 -2.65 -28.66
N GLU A 299 5.63 -2.70 -27.41
CA GLU A 299 5.52 -1.59 -26.48
C GLU A 299 6.27 -0.35 -26.99
N GLN A 300 7.50 -0.50 -27.48
CA GLN A 300 8.27 0.60 -28.08
C GLN A 300 7.54 1.23 -29.27
N ALA A 301 6.93 0.41 -30.15
CA ALA A 301 6.16 0.91 -31.28
C ALA A 301 4.91 1.70 -30.84
N ILE A 302 4.22 1.25 -29.79
CA ILE A 302 3.07 1.96 -29.23
C ILE A 302 3.51 3.30 -28.63
N ILE A 303 4.58 3.31 -27.85
CA ILE A 303 5.13 4.52 -27.22
C ILE A 303 5.58 5.51 -28.30
N GLY A 304 6.30 5.04 -29.32
CA GLY A 304 6.74 5.88 -30.45
C GLY A 304 5.57 6.50 -31.20
N LYS A 305 4.49 5.73 -31.46
CA LYS A 305 3.26 6.26 -32.07
C LYS A 305 2.59 7.31 -31.19
N GLU A 306 2.49 7.07 -29.89
CA GLU A 306 1.88 8.02 -28.95
C GLU A 306 2.72 9.30 -28.80
N GLN A 307 4.05 9.18 -28.79
CA GLN A 307 4.97 10.33 -28.77
C GLN A 307 4.87 11.15 -30.06
N ALA A 308 4.86 10.49 -31.24
CA ALA A 308 4.67 11.15 -32.52
C ALA A 308 3.32 11.88 -32.57
N ARG A 309 2.24 11.24 -32.11
CA ARG A 309 0.91 11.86 -31.99
C ARG A 309 0.93 13.10 -31.10
N ARG A 310 1.56 13.04 -29.92
CA ARG A 310 1.68 14.19 -29.01
C ARG A 310 2.53 15.32 -29.57
N ALA A 311 3.54 15.00 -30.39
CA ALA A 311 4.37 15.98 -31.06
C ALA A 311 3.69 16.61 -32.29
N GLY A 312 2.50 16.13 -32.69
CA GLY A 312 1.78 16.60 -33.88
C GLY A 312 2.15 15.91 -35.19
N TRP A 313 2.90 14.81 -35.14
CA TRP A 313 3.41 14.06 -36.32
C TRP A 313 2.52 12.86 -36.68
N GLY A 314 1.27 12.81 -36.18
CA GLY A 314 0.31 11.73 -36.48
C GLY A 314 -0.45 12.00 -37.78
N PRO A 315 -1.03 10.97 -38.43
CA PRO A 315 -1.85 11.17 -39.62
C PRO A 315 -3.00 12.12 -39.26
N GLU A 316 -3.10 13.25 -39.95
CA GLU A 316 -4.23 14.15 -39.78
C GLU A 316 -5.51 13.37 -40.05
N THR A 317 -6.33 13.19 -39.03
CA THR A 317 -7.71 12.76 -39.23
C THR A 317 -8.38 13.85 -40.06
N THR A 318 -8.43 13.63 -41.37
CA THR A 318 -9.18 14.41 -42.34
C THR A 318 -10.57 14.65 -41.75
N LYS A 319 -10.82 15.86 -41.26
CA LYS A 319 -12.17 16.31 -40.94
C LYS A 319 -12.96 16.24 -42.24
N ARG A 320 -13.82 15.23 -42.37
CA ARG A 320 -14.89 15.27 -43.38
C ARG A 320 -15.79 16.45 -42.99
N MET A 321 -15.73 17.50 -43.80
CA MET A 321 -16.80 18.48 -43.94
C MET A 321 -18.05 17.77 -44.47
#